data_AF-A0AAE4EC73-F1
#
_entry.id   AF-A0AAE4EC73-F1
#
_cell.length_a   1.000
_cell.length_b   1.000
_cell.length_c   1.000
_cell.angle_alpha   90.00
_cell.angle_beta   90.00
_cell.angle_gamma   90.00
#
_symmetry.space_group_name_H-M   'P 1'
#
loop_
_entity.id
_entity.type
_entity.pdbx_description
1 polymer ?
#
loop_
_entity_poly.entity_id
_entity_poly.type
_entity_poly.pdbx_seq_one_letter_code
_entity_poly.pdbx_strand_id
1 'polypeptide(L)'
;MLVKASANGKTLLESGCFHNIINPLGASEPLKLVYDGLSISIETEILPESESNKQGVNAYVRNGEVFFVHKVIVPIMNEAVGLVIPAEIGKKSNGLKLFLAWHSLIRKIGDNQISVITNFSLYEGA
;
A
#
# COMPACT_ATOMS: atom_id res chain seq x y z
N MET A 1 4.63 -7.01 -18.99
CA MET A 1 3.34 -6.34 -19.28
C MET A 1 2.98 -6.54 -20.75
N LEU A 2 1.81 -7.10 -21.09
CA LEU A 2 1.36 -7.31 -22.48
C LEU A 2 0.68 -6.06 -23.07
N VAL A 3 0.20 -5.16 -22.21
CA VAL A 3 -0.43 -3.89 -22.57
C VAL A 3 0.36 -2.77 -21.89
N LYS A 4 0.72 -1.71 -22.61
CA LYS A 4 1.34 -0.51 -22.04
C LYS A 4 0.26 0.51 -21.70
N ALA A 5 0.17 0.91 -20.43
CA ALA A 5 -0.73 1.97 -19.98
C ALA A 5 0.07 3.22 -19.60
N SER A 6 -0.34 4.39 -20.10
CA SER A 6 0.27 5.67 -19.78
C SER A 6 -0.72 6.80 -19.92
N ALA A 7 -0.67 7.78 -19.01
CA ALA A 7 -1.48 8.99 -19.04
C ALA A 7 -0.77 10.10 -18.24
N ASN A 8 -0.98 11.36 -18.62
CA ASN A 8 -0.48 12.54 -17.88
C ASN A 8 1.02 12.48 -17.53
N GLY A 9 1.86 12.04 -18.47
CA GLY A 9 3.31 11.93 -18.27
C GLY A 9 3.77 10.79 -17.36
N LYS A 10 2.85 9.93 -16.90
CA LYS A 10 3.15 8.73 -16.12
C LYS A 10 2.92 7.48 -16.96
N THR A 11 3.80 6.49 -16.81
CA THR A 11 3.70 5.16 -17.40
C THR A 11 3.51 4.16 -16.27
N LEU A 12 2.53 3.26 -16.39
CA LEU A 12 2.36 2.14 -15.48
C LEU A 12 3.51 1.17 -15.68
N LEU A 13 4.18 0.80 -14.60
CA LEU A 13 5.27 -0.17 -14.57
C LEU A 13 4.75 -1.56 -14.21
N GLU A 14 3.94 -1.63 -13.15
CA GLU A 14 3.36 -2.87 -12.64
C GLU A 14 2.09 -2.56 -11.84
N SER A 15 1.15 -3.49 -11.83
CA SER A 15 0.00 -3.46 -10.94
C SER A 15 -0.44 -4.86 -10.56
N GLY A 16 -1.11 -4.97 -9.42
CA GLY A 16 -1.57 -6.26 -8.95
C GLY A 16 -2.55 -6.16 -7.81
N CYS A 17 -3.08 -7.32 -7.44
CA CYS A 17 -3.94 -7.52 -6.28
C CYS A 17 -3.32 -8.58 -5.39
N PHE A 18 -3.19 -8.29 -4.10
CA PHE A 18 -2.67 -9.20 -3.10
C PHE A 18 -3.69 -9.40 -1.98
N HIS A 19 -3.97 -10.65 -1.65
CA HIS A 19 -4.94 -11.03 -0.63
C HIS A 19 -4.19 -11.51 0.60
N ASN A 20 -4.45 -10.90 1.75
CA ASN A 20 -3.86 -11.28 3.01
C ASN A 20 -4.93 -11.45 4.10
N ILE A 21 -4.66 -12.32 5.06
CA ILE A 21 -5.46 -12.47 6.28
C ILE A 21 -4.54 -12.11 7.44
N ILE A 22 -4.93 -11.09 8.21
CA ILE A 22 -4.16 -10.60 9.35
C ILE A 22 -4.92 -10.85 10.66
N ASN A 23 -4.16 -11.04 11.74
CA ASN A 23 -4.69 -11.07 13.09
C ASN A 23 -4.41 -9.71 13.76
N PRO A 24 -5.45 -8.92 14.10
CA PRO A 24 -5.26 -7.58 14.67
C PRO A 24 -4.61 -7.60 16.07
N LEU A 25 -4.55 -8.75 16.74
CA LEU A 25 -3.92 -8.92 18.05
C LEU A 25 -2.46 -9.38 17.97
N GLY A 26 -1.96 -9.68 16.77
CA GLY A 26 -0.60 -10.19 16.54
C GLY A 26 0.22 -9.28 15.64
N ALA A 27 1.51 -9.56 15.54
CA ALA A 27 2.35 -8.93 14.53
C ALA A 27 1.88 -9.37 13.13
N SER A 28 1.58 -8.42 12.26
CA SER A 28 1.32 -8.69 10.85
C SER A 28 2.61 -8.51 10.06
N GLU A 29 2.91 -9.45 9.17
CA GLU A 29 3.93 -9.20 8.15
C GLU A 29 3.41 -8.16 7.15
N PRO A 30 4.24 -7.19 6.74
CA PRO A 30 3.86 -6.21 5.73
C PRO A 30 3.78 -6.86 4.34
N LEU A 31 2.95 -6.31 3.46
CA LEU A 31 3.06 -6.59 2.03
C LEU A 31 4.37 -6.01 1.52
N LYS A 32 5.26 -6.87 1.01
CA LYS A 32 6.52 -6.47 0.40
C LYS A 32 6.43 -6.45 -1.11
N LEU A 33 6.70 -5.28 -1.70
CA LEU A 33 6.89 -5.09 -3.13
C LEU A 33 8.36 -4.85 -3.39
N VAL A 34 8.93 -5.54 -4.39
CA VAL A 34 10.31 -5.34 -4.82
C VAL A 34 10.29 -5.00 -6.30
N TYR A 35 10.81 -3.82 -6.64
CA TYR A 35 10.88 -3.34 -8.01
C TYR A 35 12.23 -2.68 -8.28
N ASP A 36 12.99 -3.20 -9.24
CA ASP A 36 14.28 -2.62 -9.66
C ASP A 36 15.24 -2.36 -8.48
N GLY A 37 15.29 -3.31 -7.52
CA GLY A 37 16.09 -3.20 -6.29
C GLY A 37 15.49 -2.32 -5.18
N LEU A 38 14.45 -1.54 -5.45
CA LEU A 38 13.69 -0.80 -4.44
C LEU A 38 12.77 -1.75 -3.68
N SER A 39 12.96 -1.84 -2.36
CA SER A 39 12.08 -2.58 -1.46
C SER A 39 11.06 -1.64 -0.83
N ILE A 40 9.80 -2.04 -0.86
CA ILE A 40 8.67 -1.26 -0.34
C ILE A 40 7.83 -2.17 0.55
N SER A 41 7.60 -1.75 1.79
CA SER A 41 6.75 -2.43 2.76
C SER A 41 5.48 -1.63 3.02
N ILE A 42 4.32 -2.27 2.86
CA ILE A 42 3.01 -1.72 3.22
C ILE A 42 2.47 -2.54 4.40
N GLU A 43 2.52 -1.96 5.59
CA GLU A 43 1.97 -2.52 6.82
C GLU A 43 0.56 -1.97 7.06
N THR A 44 -0.40 -2.86 7.35
CA THR A 44 -1.75 -2.48 7.72
C THR A 44 -1.95 -2.77 9.21
N GLU A 45 -2.12 -1.72 10.01
CA GLU A 45 -2.38 -1.79 11.44
C GLU A 45 -3.87 -1.51 11.68
N ILE A 46 -4.58 -2.51 12.18
CA ILE A 46 -6.01 -2.37 12.47
C ILE A 46 -6.18 -1.73 13.83
N LEU A 47 -6.80 -0.55 13.84
CA LEU A 47 -7.11 0.19 15.06
C LEU A 47 -8.48 -0.21 15.62
N PRO A 48 -8.68 -0.16 16.95
CA PRO A 48 -10.01 -0.18 17.53
C PRO A 48 -10.78 1.09 17.16
N GLU A 49 -12.12 1.01 17.13
CA GLU A 49 -12.98 2.15 16.76
C GLU A 49 -12.74 3.40 17.63
N SER A 50 -12.40 3.20 18.91
CA SER A 50 -12.05 4.27 19.85
C SER A 50 -10.82 5.08 19.45
N GLU A 51 -10.00 4.58 18.53
CA GLU A 51 -8.79 5.24 18.02
C GLU A 51 -8.94 5.72 16.57
N SER A 52 -10.17 5.88 16.07
CA SER A 52 -10.46 6.35 14.71
C SER A 52 -9.81 7.70 14.34
N ASN A 53 -9.48 8.54 15.32
CA ASN A 53 -8.76 9.80 15.12
C ASN A 53 -7.26 9.64 14.83
N LYS A 54 -6.70 8.44 15.01
CA LYS A 54 -5.29 8.11 14.70
C LYS A 54 -5.11 7.45 13.35
N GLN A 55 -6.18 7.33 12.56
CA GLN A 55 -6.11 6.77 11.22
C GLN A 55 -5.23 7.64 10.31
N GLY A 56 -4.53 6.98 9.38
CA GLY A 56 -3.67 7.66 8.43
C GLY A 56 -2.55 6.78 7.93
N VAL A 57 -1.67 7.39 7.14
CA VAL A 57 -0.49 6.74 6.57
C VAL A 57 0.75 7.47 7.07
N ASN A 58 1.63 6.74 7.74
CA ASN A 58 2.97 7.20 8.05
C ASN A 58 3.95 6.57 7.06
N ALA A 59 4.85 7.39 6.49
CA ALA A 59 5.87 6.92 5.56
C ALA A 59 7.27 7.26 6.07
N TYR A 60 8.20 6.32 5.95
CA TYR A 60 9.61 6.53 6.32
C TYR A 60 10.54 5.59 5.55
N VAL A 61 11.83 5.89 5.56
CA VAL A 61 12.87 5.04 4.94
C VAL A 61 13.76 4.48 6.04
N ARG A 62 14.01 3.18 6.01
CA ARG A 62 14.91 2.50 6.96
C ARG A 62 15.71 1.43 6.21
N ASN A 63 17.04 1.47 6.34
CA ASN A 63 17.95 0.51 5.72
C ASN A 63 17.75 0.34 4.19
N GLY A 64 17.41 1.41 3.48
CA GLY A 64 17.17 1.39 2.04
C GLY A 64 15.80 0.86 1.61
N GLU A 65 14.91 0.52 2.55
CA GLU A 65 13.54 0.12 2.30
C GLU A 65 12.56 1.26 2.64
N VAL A 66 11.56 1.45 1.79
CA VAL A 66 10.47 2.41 1.99
C VAL A 66 9.36 1.72 2.76
N PHE A 67 8.96 2.28 3.90
CA PHE A 67 7.89 1.76 4.73
C PHE A 67 6.68 2.68 4.70
N PHE A 68 5.51 2.09 4.53
CA PHE A 68 4.21 2.69 4.75
C PHE A 68 3.51 1.95 5.87
N VAL A 69 3.20 2.64 6.96
CA VAL A 69 2.36 2.13 8.06
C VAL A 69 0.99 2.77 7.92
N HIS A 70 0.03 1.97 7.48
CA HIS A 70 -1.35 2.37 7.27
C HIS A 70 -2.18 1.96 8.49
N LYS A 71 -2.49 2.93 9.35
CA LYS A 71 -3.34 2.74 10.52
C LYS A 71 -4.78 3.01 10.14
N VAL A 72 -5.67 2.05 10.36
CA VAL A 72 -7.03 2.12 9.85
C VAL A 72 -8.00 1.31 10.72
N ILE A 73 -9.22 1.79 10.90
CA ILE A 73 -10.29 0.97 11.50
C ILE A 73 -10.90 0.10 10.40
N VAL A 74 -11.55 -1.01 10.76
CA VAL A 74 -12.30 -1.79 9.75
C VAL A 74 -13.48 -0.94 9.25
N PRO A 75 -13.54 -0.56 7.96
CA PRO A 75 -14.60 0.32 7.49
C PRO A 75 -15.97 -0.34 7.48
N ILE A 76 -17.00 0.34 7.98
CA ILE A 76 -18.36 -0.21 8.12
C ILE A 76 -18.97 -0.54 6.76
N MET A 77 -18.74 0.31 5.75
CA MET A 77 -19.32 0.18 4.41
C MET A 77 -18.40 -0.51 3.39
N ASN A 78 -17.33 -1.18 3.85
CA ASN A 78 -16.33 -1.81 2.98
C ASN A 78 -15.71 -0.84 1.95
N GLU A 79 -15.59 0.44 2.30
CA GLU A 79 -14.96 1.44 1.45
C GLU A 79 -13.47 1.17 1.29
N ALA A 80 -12.92 1.55 0.13
CA ALA A 80 -11.50 1.38 -0.15
C ALA A 80 -10.68 2.43 0.63
N VAL A 81 -9.64 1.97 1.29
CA VAL A 81 -8.75 2.79 2.13
C VAL A 81 -7.30 2.67 1.70
N GLY A 82 -6.47 3.68 1.92
CA GLY A 82 -5.06 3.67 1.55
C GLY A 82 -4.64 4.93 0.82
N LEU A 83 -3.55 4.82 0.05
CA LEU A 83 -2.96 5.94 -0.68
C LEU A 83 -3.41 5.94 -2.15
N VAL A 84 -4.52 6.61 -2.42
CA VAL A 84 -5.11 6.68 -3.78
C VAL A 84 -4.35 7.66 -4.68
N ILE A 85 -3.72 8.68 -4.11
CA ILE A 85 -2.90 9.64 -4.85
C ILE A 85 -1.46 9.09 -4.93
N PRO A 86 -0.92 8.81 -6.12
CA PRO A 86 0.42 8.24 -6.22
C PRO A 86 1.48 9.14 -5.57
N ALA A 87 2.19 8.62 -4.57
CA ALA A 87 3.30 9.32 -3.92
C ALA A 87 4.63 8.93 -4.57
N GLU A 88 5.56 9.88 -4.64
CA GLU A 88 6.94 9.63 -5.06
C GLU A 88 7.64 8.76 -4.02
N ILE A 89 8.19 7.62 -4.45
CA ILE A 89 8.88 6.65 -3.59
C ILE A 89 10.38 6.53 -3.90
N GLY A 90 10.82 7.16 -4.98
CA GLY A 90 12.21 7.07 -5.41
C GLY A 90 12.45 7.71 -6.76
N LYS A 91 13.71 7.67 -7.19
CA LYS A 91 14.17 8.23 -8.46
C LYS A 91 15.19 7.29 -9.11
N LYS A 92 15.00 6.99 -10.38
CA LYS A 92 15.89 6.17 -11.19
C LYS A 92 17.15 6.96 -11.58
N SER A 93 18.21 6.25 -11.96
CA SER A 93 19.47 6.84 -12.42
C SER A 93 19.30 7.74 -13.65
N ASN A 94 18.32 7.46 -14.50
CA ASN A 94 17.97 8.27 -15.68
C ASN A 94 17.12 9.52 -15.35
N GLY A 95 16.85 9.79 -14.07
CA GLY A 95 16.13 10.96 -13.62
C GLY A 95 14.61 10.81 -13.49
N LEU A 96 14.03 9.71 -13.97
CA LEU A 96 12.59 9.44 -13.81
C LEU A 96 12.24 9.15 -12.35
N LYS A 97 11.11 9.68 -11.90
CA LYS A 97 10.57 9.44 -10.57
C LYS A 97 9.73 8.16 -10.57
N LEU A 98 9.81 7.41 -9.48
CA LEU A 98 8.98 6.24 -9.20
C LEU A 98 7.85 6.67 -8.27
N PHE A 99 6.64 6.20 -8.56
CA PHE A 99 5.46 6.48 -7.74
C PHE A 99 4.73 5.20 -7.38
N LEU A 100 4.13 5.19 -6.19
CA LEU A 100 3.24 4.13 -5.73
C LEU A 100 1.88 4.72 -5.36
N ALA A 101 0.82 4.06 -5.79
CA ALA A 101 -0.50 4.16 -5.18
C ALA A 101 -0.98 2.77 -4.77
N TRP A 102 -1.79 2.70 -3.71
CA TRP A 102 -2.52 1.49 -3.35
C TRP A 102 -3.86 1.82 -2.70
N HIS A 103 -4.77 0.88 -2.79
CA HIS A 103 -5.97 0.88 -1.96
C HIS A 103 -6.29 -0.54 -1.51
N SER A 104 -6.84 -0.65 -0.32
CA SER A 104 -7.17 -1.90 0.34
C SER A 104 -8.67 -1.98 0.62
N LEU A 105 -9.25 -3.15 0.39
CA LEU A 105 -10.55 -3.52 0.94
C LEU A 105 -10.29 -4.33 2.20
N ILE A 106 -10.83 -3.87 3.33
CA ILE A 106 -10.57 -4.46 4.65
C ILE A 106 -11.89 -4.96 5.23
N ARG A 107 -11.94 -6.24 5.62
CA ARG A 107 -13.17 -6.89 6.11
C ARG A 107 -12.88 -7.83 7.26
N LYS A 108 -13.71 -7.80 8.29
CA LYS A 108 -13.72 -8.85 9.32
C LYS A 108 -14.28 -10.14 8.72
N ILE A 109 -13.57 -11.25 8.89
CA ILE A 109 -13.96 -12.57 8.35
C ILE A 109 -14.08 -13.66 9.43
N GLY A 110 -13.71 -13.35 10.66
CA GLY A 110 -13.84 -14.26 11.80
C GLY A 110 -13.40 -13.58 13.10
N ASP A 111 -13.31 -14.37 14.17
CA ASP A 111 -12.74 -13.91 15.43
C ASP A 111 -11.24 -13.69 15.25
N ASN A 112 -10.80 -12.45 15.47
CA ASN A 112 -9.42 -12.01 15.28
C ASN A 112 -8.85 -12.31 13.88
N GLN A 113 -9.69 -12.30 12.85
CA GLN A 113 -9.28 -12.49 11.46
C GLN A 113 -9.87 -11.40 10.57
N ILE A 114 -8.97 -10.69 9.87
CA ILE A 114 -9.32 -9.60 8.97
C ILE A 114 -8.71 -9.89 7.61
N SER A 115 -9.55 -9.91 6.57
CA SER A 115 -9.11 -9.95 5.19
C SER A 115 -8.70 -8.55 4.74
N VAL A 116 -7.50 -8.44 4.18
CA VAL A 116 -6.98 -7.23 3.54
C VAL A 116 -6.65 -7.56 2.10
N ILE A 117 -7.40 -6.95 1.17
CA ILE A 117 -7.20 -7.12 -0.28
C ILE A 117 -6.59 -5.82 -0.81
N THR A 118 -5.30 -5.82 -1.10
CA THR A 118 -4.56 -4.63 -1.54
C THR A 118 -4.36 -4.65 -3.05
N ASN A 119 -4.90 -3.63 -3.72
CA ASN A 119 -4.57 -3.33 -5.10
C ASN A 119 -3.48 -2.27 -5.11
N PHE A 120 -2.43 -2.47 -5.89
CA PHE A 120 -1.32 -1.53 -6.00
C PHE A 120 -1.03 -1.18 -7.46
N SER A 121 -0.40 -0.03 -7.66
CA SER A 121 0.10 0.40 -8.95
C SER A 121 1.40 1.17 -8.78
N LEU A 122 2.42 0.74 -9.51
CA LEU A 122 3.72 1.38 -9.62
C LEU A 122 3.81 2.13 -10.94
N TYR A 123 4.28 3.37 -10.89
CA TYR A 123 4.41 4.24 -12.06
C TYR A 123 5.82 4.81 -12.16
N GLU A 124 6.24 5.15 -13.37
CA GLU A 124 7.34 6.10 -13.60
C GLU A 124 6.86 7.33 -14.35
N GLY A 125 7.50 8.47 -14.11
CA GLY A 125 7.20 9.72 -14.81
C GLY A 125 8.18 10.84 -14.45
N ALA A 126 8.01 11.99 -15.10
CA ALA A 126 8.74 13.22 -14.78
C ALA A 126 8.25 13.86 -13.47
#